data_AF-A0A7W6ZZJ5-F1
#
_entry.id   AF-A0A7W6ZZJ5-F1
#
_cell.length_a   1.000
_cell.length_b   1.000
_cell.length_c   1.000
_cell.angle_alpha   90.00
_cell.angle_beta   90.00
_cell.angle_gamma   90.00
#
_symmetry.space_group_name_H-M   'P 1'
#
loop_
_entity.id
_entity.type
_entity.pdbx_description
1 polymer ?
#
loop_
_entity_poly.entity_id
_entity_poly.type
_entity_poly.pdbx_seq_one_letter_code
_entity_poly.pdbx_strand_id
1 'polypeptide(L)'
;MDVDKAIALISAAGIELTDRRRTDADDGWSLSFSNGAELQISDAGKVKVSGKGAETIARLLDLPAKLRHRASRVRSRPHSDGS
;
A
#
# COMPACT_ATOMS: atom_id res chain seq x y z
N MET A 1 -9.86 -2.01 7.83
CA MET A 1 -9.76 -2.89 6.64
C MET A 1 -9.66 -4.30 7.15
N ASP A 2 -10.59 -5.18 6.77
CA ASP A 2 -10.63 -6.56 7.22
C ASP A 2 -9.63 -7.43 6.44
N VAL A 3 -8.95 -8.32 7.16
CA VAL A 3 -7.93 -9.23 6.60
C VAL A 3 -8.55 -10.14 5.56
N ASP A 4 -9.67 -10.77 5.87
CA ASP A 4 -10.34 -11.73 4.98
C ASP A 4 -10.90 -11.02 3.73
N LYS A 5 -11.35 -9.77 3.86
CA LYS A 5 -11.76 -8.95 2.72
C LYS A 5 -10.59 -8.61 1.79
N ALA A 6 -9.43 -8.27 2.35
CA ALA A 6 -8.23 -8.02 1.55
C ALA A 6 -7.80 -9.28 0.79
N ILE A 7 -7.77 -10.43 1.47
CA ILE A 7 -7.43 -11.72 0.84
C ILE A 7 -8.40 -12.05 -0.29
N ALA A 8 -9.71 -11.91 -0.07
CA ALA A 8 -10.72 -12.20 -1.08
C ALA A 8 -10.54 -11.34 -2.34
N LEU A 9 -10.27 -10.03 -2.20
CA LEU A 9 -10.02 -9.14 -3.34
C LEU A 9 -8.75 -9.51 -4.10
N ILE A 10 -7.67 -9.82 -3.39
CA ILE A 10 -6.37 -10.14 -3.99
C ILE A 10 -6.42 -11.50 -4.70
N SER A 11 -7.08 -12.51 -4.10
CA SER A 11 -7.31 -13.81 -4.75
C SER A 11 -8.30 -13.73 -5.90
N ALA A 12 -9.31 -12.85 -5.86
CA ALA A 12 -10.18 -12.60 -7.01
C ALA A 12 -9.40 -12.01 -8.22
N ALA A 13 -8.27 -11.36 -7.97
CA ALA A 13 -7.35 -10.91 -9.02
C ALA A 13 -6.35 -12.00 -9.48
N GLY A 14 -6.50 -13.24 -9.01
CA GLY A 14 -5.63 -14.36 -9.34
C GLY A 14 -4.30 -14.37 -8.59
N ILE A 15 -4.16 -13.61 -7.50
CA ILE A 15 -2.96 -13.57 -6.67
C ILE A 15 -3.18 -14.43 -5.42
N GLU A 16 -2.37 -15.46 -5.28
CA GLU A 16 -2.50 -16.44 -4.21
C GLU A 16 -1.82 -15.96 -2.92
N LEU A 17 -2.45 -16.24 -1.78
CA LEU A 17 -1.87 -16.05 -0.47
C LEU A 17 -0.89 -17.19 -0.18
N THR A 18 0.36 -16.86 0.09
CA THR A 18 1.42 -17.84 0.36
C THR A 18 1.75 -17.97 1.84
N ASP A 19 1.54 -16.91 2.62
CA ASP A 19 1.75 -16.89 4.07
C ASP A 19 0.77 -15.94 4.74
N ARG A 20 0.28 -16.33 5.93
CA ARG A 20 -0.55 -15.51 6.82
C ARG A 20 -0.07 -15.73 8.24
N ARG A 21 0.46 -14.67 8.85
CA ARG A 21 0.96 -14.72 10.22
C ARG A 21 0.55 -13.49 11.01
N ARG A 22 0.39 -13.65 12.33
CA ARG A 22 0.29 -12.49 13.22
C ARG A 22 1.64 -11.80 13.34
N THR A 23 1.63 -10.49 13.47
CA THR A 23 2.83 -9.71 13.79
C THR A 23 3.14 -9.84 15.28
N ASP A 24 4.41 -9.98 15.66
CA ASP A 24 4.89 -10.16 17.07
C ASP A 24 4.39 -9.11 18.08
N ALA A 25 3.96 -7.94 17.62
CA ALA A 25 3.35 -6.93 18.49
C ALA A 25 1.87 -7.24 18.83
N ASP A 26 1.30 -8.34 18.31
CA ASP A 26 -0.13 -8.67 18.28
C ASP A 26 -1.05 -7.59 17.68
N ASP A 27 -0.46 -6.48 17.22
CA ASP A 27 -1.12 -5.34 16.64
C ASP A 27 -1.58 -5.56 15.19
N GLY A 28 -1.63 -6.79 14.67
CA GLY A 28 -2.05 -7.03 13.29
C GLY A 28 -1.65 -8.35 12.63
N TRP A 29 -1.75 -8.33 11.30
CA TRP A 29 -1.51 -9.44 10.39
C TRP A 29 -0.49 -9.05 9.32
N SER A 30 0.44 -9.95 9.05
CA SER A 30 1.30 -9.95 7.87
C SER A 30 0.83 -11.03 6.91
N LEU A 31 0.62 -10.65 5.65
CA LEU A 31 0.22 -11.52 4.57
C LEU A 31 1.27 -11.46 3.46
N SER A 32 1.69 -12.62 2.97
CA SER A 32 2.58 -12.71 1.81
C SER A 32 1.84 -13.32 0.64
N PHE A 33 2.13 -12.83 -0.56
CA PHE A 33 1.46 -13.26 -1.79
C PHE A 33 2.44 -13.80 -2.82
N SER A 34 1.94 -14.66 -3.72
CA SER A 34 2.72 -15.32 -4.77
C SER A 34 3.38 -14.35 -5.74
N ASN A 35 2.83 -13.13 -5.90
CA ASN A 35 3.45 -12.05 -6.67
C ASN A 35 4.61 -11.33 -5.95
N GLY A 36 5.08 -11.87 -4.82
CA GLY A 36 6.17 -11.30 -4.02
C GLY A 36 5.79 -9.98 -3.34
N ALA A 37 4.50 -9.79 -3.06
CA ALA A 37 3.99 -8.66 -2.29
C ALA A 37 3.77 -9.06 -0.84
N GLU A 38 3.99 -8.12 0.07
CA GLU A 38 3.75 -8.26 1.49
C GLU A 38 2.76 -7.18 1.94
N LEU A 39 1.69 -7.59 2.62
CA LEU A 39 0.64 -6.72 3.13
C LEU A 39 0.60 -6.83 4.65
N GLN A 40 0.77 -5.71 5.32
CA GLN A 40 0.58 -5.58 6.77
C GLN A 40 -0.72 -4.82 7.05
N ILE A 41 -1.56 -5.41 7.90
CA ILE A 41 -2.82 -4.83 8.36
C ILE A 41 -2.75 -4.77 9.87
N SER A 42 -2.70 -3.57 10.43
CA SER A 42 -2.76 -3.37 11.89
C SER A 42 -4.20 -3.39 12.39
N ASP A 43 -4.40 -3.78 13.65
CA ASP A 43 -5.69 -3.76 14.35
C ASP A 43 -6.28 -2.34 14.41
N ALA A 44 -5.40 -1.33 14.54
CA ALA A 44 -5.72 0.09 14.38
C ALA A 44 -6.17 0.51 12.96
N GLY A 45 -6.36 -0.44 12.04
CA GLY A 45 -6.83 -0.22 10.67
C GLY A 45 -5.79 0.33 9.70
N LYS A 46 -4.50 0.43 10.11
CA LYS A 46 -3.42 0.87 9.24
C LYS A 46 -3.03 -0.23 8.27
N VAL A 47 -2.90 0.12 6.99
CA VAL A 47 -2.48 -0.82 5.94
C VAL A 47 -1.15 -0.36 5.35
N LYS A 48 -0.21 -1.30 5.22
CA LYS A 48 1.09 -1.07 4.60
C LYS A 48 1.37 -2.18 3.59
N VAL A 49 1.70 -1.79 2.37
CA VAL A 49 2.08 -2.74 1.31
C VAL A 49 3.56 -2.57 1.00
N SER A 50 4.28 -3.66 0.76
CA SER A 50 5.71 -3.67 0.42
C SER A 50 6.03 -4.85 -0.50
N GLY A 51 7.25 -4.89 -1.05
CA GLY A 51 7.67 -5.94 -1.99
C GLY A 51 7.40 -5.64 -3.46
N LYS A 52 7.65 -6.62 -4.33
CA LYS A 52 7.64 -6.47 -5.80
C LYS A 52 6.24 -6.24 -6.36
N GLY A 53 5.24 -6.94 -5.84
CA GLY A 53 3.83 -6.79 -6.23
C GLY A 53 3.06 -5.72 -5.46
N ALA A 54 3.75 -4.84 -4.71
CA ALA A 54 3.11 -3.88 -3.82
C ALA A 54 2.18 -2.90 -4.55
N GLU A 55 2.58 -2.43 -5.74
CA GLU A 55 1.79 -1.49 -6.52
C GLU A 55 0.49 -2.14 -7.03
N THR A 56 0.56 -3.41 -7.44
CA THR A 56 -0.61 -4.19 -7.85
C THR A 56 -1.60 -4.34 -6.69
N ILE A 57 -1.13 -4.75 -5.51
CA ILE A 57 -1.98 -4.89 -4.32
C ILE A 57 -2.53 -3.53 -3.88
N ALA A 58 -1.73 -2.46 -3.90
CA ALA A 58 -2.20 -1.12 -3.55
C ALA A 58 -3.34 -0.66 -4.45
N ARG A 59 -3.25 -0.91 -5.77
CA ARG A 59 -4.31 -0.60 -6.73
C ARG A 59 -5.56 -1.45 -6.52
N LEU A 60 -5.42 -2.76 -6.27
CA LEU A 60 -6.56 -3.66 -6.03
C LEU A 60 -7.36 -3.29 -4.78
N LEU A 61 -6.66 -2.82 -3.75
CA LEU A 61 -7.26 -2.41 -2.50
C LEU A 61 -7.69 -0.94 -2.48
N ASP A 62 -7.58 -0.24 -3.63
CA ASP A 62 -7.81 1.20 -3.77
C ASP A 62 -7.11 2.02 -2.66
N LEU A 63 -5.95 1.53 -2.21
CA LEU A 63 -5.19 2.22 -1.20
C LEU A 63 -4.62 3.47 -1.85
N PRO A 64 -4.56 4.59 -1.12
CA PRO A 64 -3.76 5.72 -1.55
C PRO A 64 -2.34 5.18 -1.67
N ALA A 65 -1.92 4.90 -2.91
CA ALA A 65 -0.53 4.73 -3.21
C ALA A 65 0.10 5.95 -2.55
N LYS A 66 1.07 5.75 -1.67
CA LYS A 66 1.97 6.82 -1.28
C LYS A 66 2.77 7.14 -2.55
N LEU A 67 2.08 7.70 -3.52
CA LEU A 67 2.60 8.37 -4.67
C LEU A 67 3.33 9.52 -4.01
N ARG A 68 4.63 9.34 -3.81
CA ARG A 68 5.55 10.41 -3.49
C ARG A 68 5.63 11.32 -4.71
N HIS A 69 4.51 11.85 -5.19
CA HIS A 69 4.47 13.20 -5.70
C HIS A 69 4.55 14.11 -4.47
N ARG A 70 5.73 14.12 -3.83
CA ARG A 70 6.27 15.39 -3.38
C ARG A 70 6.58 16.15 -4.66
N ALA A 71 5.54 16.64 -5.33
CA ALA A 71 5.68 17.79 -6.18
C ALA A 71 6.14 18.87 -5.23
N SER A 72 7.47 19.03 -5.17
CA SER A 72 8.10 20.26 -4.77
C SER A 72 7.34 21.35 -5.51
N ARG A 73 6.39 21.98 -4.83
CA ARG A 73 5.82 23.24 -5.24
C ARG A 73 6.95 24.24 -5.04
N VAL A 74 7.95 24.17 -5.92
CA VAL A 74 8.89 25.25 -6.19
C VAL A 74 7.96 26.39 -6.54
N ARG A 75 7.77 27.29 -5.56
CA ARG A 75 7.19 28.60 -5.80
C ARG A 75 8.21 29.30 -6.68
N SER A 76 8.08 29.10 -7.99
CA SER A 76 8.69 29.99 -8.97
C SER A 76 8.07 31.36 -8.70
N ARG A 77 8.84 32.22 -8.02
CA ARG A 77 8.55 33.64 -7.93
C ARG A 77 8.34 34.15 -9.35
N PRO A 78 7.29 34.93 -9.65
CA PRO A 78 7.23 35.60 -10.92
C PRO A 78 8.39 36.59 -10.98
N HIS A 79 9.24 36.43 -11.99
CA HIS A 79 10.15 37.46 -12.44
C HIS A 79 9.26 38.62 -12.89
N SER A 80 9.22 39.71 -12.11
CA SER A 80 8.65 40.96 -12.57
C SER A 80 9.79 41.75 -13.18
N ASP A 81 9.84 41.70 -14.51
CA ASP A 81 10.58 42.62 -15.35
C ASP A 81 9.78 43.94 -15.45
N GLY A 82 10.48 45.08 -15.48
CA GLY A 82 9.93 46.43 -15.69
C GLY A 82 9.55 47.19 -14.40
N SER A 83 10.06 48.39 -14.13
CA SER A 83 10.73 49.42 -14.95
C SER A 83 11.67 50.25 -14.07
#